data_AF-A0A932D5G8-F1
#
_entry.id   AF-A0A932D5G8-F1
#
_cell.length_a   1.000
_cell.length_b   1.000
_cell.length_c   1.000
_cell.angle_alpha   90.00
_cell.angle_beta   90.00
_cell.angle_gamma   90.00
#
_symmetry.space_group_name_H-M   'P 1'
#
loop_
_entity.id
_entity.type
_entity.pdbx_description
1 polymer ?
#
loop_
_entity_poly.entity_id
_entity_poly.type
_entity_poly.pdbx_seq_one_letter_code
_entity_poly.pdbx_strand_id
1 'polypeptide(L)' 'MRVKGEPRWDDCWRKSRIAARLLLRERAGKLTARDVALGKKLAADPGVTPRLIQQALYVFEGRQYLVARPRRQSA' A
#
# COMPACT_ATOMS: atom_id res chain seq x y z
N MET A 1 -11.98 -26.15 5.82
CA MET A 1 -13.25 -25.42 5.67
C MET A 1 -12.99 -23.95 5.99
N ARG A 2 -13.30 -22.99 5.09
CA ARG A 2 -13.15 -21.55 5.38
C ARG A 2 -14.51 -20.97 5.80
N VAL A 3 -14.51 -20.10 6.80
CA VAL A 3 -15.72 -19.40 7.25
C VAL A 3 -16.04 -18.27 6.28
N LYS A 4 -17.23 -18.30 5.68
CA LYS A 4 -17.73 -17.24 4.80
C LYS A 4 -17.86 -15.94 5.62
N GLY A 5 -17.00 -14.97 5.39
CA GLY A 5 -17.02 -13.66 6.08
C GLY A 5 -15.73 -13.28 6.82
N GLU A 6 -14.75 -14.18 6.91
CA GLU A 6 -13.44 -13.83 7.48
C GLU A 6 -12.69 -12.85 6.54
N PRO A 7 -12.23 -11.68 7.03
CA PRO A 7 -11.43 -10.79 6.22
C PRO A 7 -10.19 -11.55 5.80
N ARG A 8 -10.05 -11.81 4.50
CA ARG A 8 -8.83 -12.37 3.94
C ARG A 8 -7.76 -11.33 4.26
N TRP A 9 -6.80 -11.67 5.11
CA TRP A 9 -5.67 -10.78 5.44
C TRP A 9 -4.98 -10.27 4.15
N ASP A 10 -5.02 -11.05 3.08
CA ASP A 10 -4.59 -10.68 1.72
C ASP A 10 -5.40 -9.54 1.07
N ASP A 11 -6.69 -9.38 1.38
CA ASP A 11 -7.57 -8.42 0.71
C ASP A 11 -7.27 -6.99 1.14
N CYS A 12 -7.03 -6.75 2.44
CA CYS A 12 -6.65 -5.42 2.95
C CYS A 12 -5.30 -4.96 2.37
N TRP A 13 -4.33 -5.88 2.30
CA TRP A 13 -3.03 -5.61 1.69
C TRP A 13 -3.16 -5.36 0.18
N ARG A 14 -3.91 -6.19 -0.54
CA ARG A 14 -4.15 -6.02 -1.98
C ARG A 14 -4.82 -4.68 -2.29
N LYS A 15 -5.86 -4.31 -1.53
CA LYS A 15 -6.54 -3.02 -1.66
C LYS A 15 -5.60 -1.84 -1.38
N SER A 16 -4.77 -1.95 -0.35
CA SER A 16 -3.77 -0.93 -0.01
C SER A 16 -2.71 -0.76 -1.10
N ARG A 17 -2.28 -1.85 -1.75
CA ARG A 17 -1.39 -1.78 -2.92
C ARG A 17 -2.04 -1.12 -4.13
N ILE A 18 -3.33 -1.35 -4.34
CA ILE A 18 -4.09 -0.66 -5.38
C ILE A 18 -4.14 0.84 -5.07
N ALA A 19 -4.51 1.23 -3.84
CA ALA A 19 -4.51 2.63 -3.40
C ALA A 19 -3.13 3.29 -3.61
N ALA A 20 -2.04 2.61 -3.23
CA ALA A 20 -0.68 3.09 -3.47
C ALA A 20 -0.37 3.30 -4.97
N ARG A 21 -0.81 2.38 -5.85
CA ARG A 21 -0.65 2.57 -7.32
C ARG A 21 -1.46 3.77 -7.83
N LEU A 22 -2.65 4.01 -7.29
CA LEU A 22 -3.45 5.18 -7.67
C LEU A 22 -2.73 6.49 -7.32
N LEU A 23 -2.12 6.58 -6.13
CA LEU A 23 -1.31 7.74 -5.73
C LEU A 23 -0.10 7.94 -6.66
N LEU A 24 0.55 6.86 -7.11
CA LEU A 24 1.64 6.98 -8.07
C LEU A 24 1.15 7.46 -9.45
N ARG A 25 -0.02 7.00 -9.90
CA ARG A 25 -0.65 7.48 -11.14
C ARG A 25 -1.06 8.95 -11.03
N GLU A 26 -1.54 9.37 -9.87
CA GLU A 26 -1.89 10.76 -9.57
C GLU A 26 -0.68 11.67 -9.72
N ARG A 27 0.42 11.32 -9.03
CA ARG A 27 1.69 12.05 -9.12
C ARG A 27 2.24 12.11 -10.54
N ALA A 28 1.97 11.10 -11.37
CA ALA A 28 2.36 11.06 -12.77
C ALA A 28 1.38 11.77 -13.73
N GLY A 29 0.26 12.33 -13.23
CA GLY A 29 -0.77 12.96 -14.06
C GLY A 29 -1.57 12.00 -14.94
N LYS A 30 -1.60 10.70 -14.61
CA LYS A 30 -2.20 9.62 -15.43
C LYS A 30 -3.49 9.05 -14.85
N LEU A 31 -4.19 9.83 -14.03
CA LEU A 31 -5.38 9.37 -13.32
C LEU A 31 -6.60 9.41 -14.22
N THR A 32 -7.34 8.31 -14.27
CA THR A 32 -8.59 8.21 -15.05
C THR A 32 -9.83 8.42 -14.16
N ALA A 33 -10.99 8.70 -14.74
CA ALA A 33 -12.24 8.78 -13.97
C ALA A 33 -12.54 7.49 -13.17
N ARG A 34 -12.16 6.33 -13.72
CA ARG A 34 -12.26 5.02 -13.04
C ARG A 34 -11.33 4.93 -11.83
N ASP A 35 -10.12 5.46 -11.95
CA ASP A 35 -9.15 5.54 -10.86
C ASP A 35 -9.67 6.42 -9.72
N VAL A 36 -10.27 7.58 -10.05
CA VAL A 36 -10.90 8.45 -9.04
C VAL A 36 -12.02 7.73 -8.30
N ALA A 37 -12.93 7.08 -9.03
CA ALA A 37 -14.05 6.36 -8.44
C ALA A 37 -13.58 5.21 -7.54
N LEU A 38 -12.54 4.48 -7.95
CA LEU A 38 -11.93 3.44 -7.13
C LEU A 38 -11.22 4.00 -5.90
N GLY A 39 -10.49 5.11 -6.04
CA GLY A 39 -9.84 5.82 -4.93
C GLY A 39 -10.83 6.23 -3.85
N LYS A 40 -11.99 6.79 -4.24
CA LYS A 40 -13.07 7.14 -3.31
C LYS A 40 -13.60 5.92 -2.54
N LYS A 41 -13.78 4.78 -3.20
CA LYS A 41 -14.20 3.53 -2.54
C LYS A 41 -13.16 3.03 -1.54
N LEU A 42 -11.88 3.07 -1.91
CA LEU A 42 -10.78 2.63 -1.05
C LEU A 42 -10.57 3.56 0.15
N ALA A 43 -10.79 4.88 -0.02
CA ALA A 43 -10.68 5.85 1.07
C ALA A 43 -11.73 5.63 2.17
N ALA A 44 -12.88 5.02 1.84
CA ALA A 44 -13.93 4.67 2.79
C ALA A 44 -13.76 3.26 3.40
N ASP A 45 -12.76 2.48 2.96
CA ASP A 45 -12.54 1.11 3.43
C ASP A 45 -11.65 1.10 4.68
N PRO A 46 -12.14 0.67 5.86
CA PRO A 46 -11.36 0.70 7.10
C PRO A 46 -10.16 -0.25 7.08
N GLY A 47 -10.14 -1.25 6.19
CA GLY A 47 -8.99 -2.14 6.00
C GLY A 47 -7.87 -1.52 5.17
N VAL A 48 -8.13 -0.40 4.50
CA VAL A 48 -7.14 0.34 3.70
C VAL A 48 -6.56 1.45 4.56
N THR A 49 -5.49 1.13 5.28
CA THR A 49 -4.88 2.07 6.23
C THR A 49 -3.72 2.85 5.59
N PRO A 50 -3.45 4.09 6.05
CA PRO A 50 -2.30 4.87 5.58
C PRO A 50 -0.97 4.11 5.72
N ARG A 51 -0.82 3.32 6.79
CA ARG A 51 0.39 2.52 7.04
C ARG A 51 0.59 1.44 5.97
N LEU A 52 -0.45 0.70 5.60
CA LEU A 52 -0.36 -0.32 4.55
C LEU A 52 -0.10 0.32 3.17
N ILE A 53 -0.72 1.47 2.89
CA ILE A 53 -0.43 2.23 1.67
C ILE A 53 1.04 2.66 1.63
N GLN A 54 1.57 3.19 2.73
CA GLN A 54 2.99 3.59 2.83
C GLN A 54 3.94 2.41 2.65
N GLN A 55 3.64 1.26 3.26
CA GLN A 55 4.42 0.03 3.05
C GLN A 55 4.42 -0.39 1.58
N ALA A 56 3.28 -0.30 0.89
CA ALA A 56 3.19 -0.60 -0.53
C ALA A 56 3.98 0.40 -1.40
N LEU A 57 3.93 1.70 -1.08
CA LEU A 57 4.73 2.74 -1.75
C LEU A 57 6.23 2.46 -1.58
N TYR A 58 6.67 2.12 -0.38
CA TYR A 58 8.07 1.77 -0.10
C TYR A 58 8.56 0.61 -0.98
N VAL A 59 7.72 -0.42 -1.16
CA VAL A 59 8.00 -1.56 -2.06
C VAL A 59 8.07 -1.11 -3.52
N PHE A 60 7.16 -0.24 -3.97
CA PHE A 60 7.18 0.25 -5.36
C PHE A 60 8.36 1.17 -5.67
N GLU A 61 8.87 1.90 -4.69
CA GLU A 61 10.08 2.73 -4.81
C GLU A 61 11.38 1.91 -4.84
N GLY A 62 11.30 0.57 -4.71
CA GLY A 62 12.47 -0.32 -4.76
C GLY A 62 13.39 -0.17 -3.54
N ARG A 63 12.91 0.47 -2.46
CA ARG A 63 13.71 0.64 -1.25
C ARG A 63 13.86 -0.70 -0.54
N GLN A 64 15.10 -1.10 -0.27
CA GLN A 64 15.36 -2.30 0.50
C GLN A 64 15.03 -2.05 1.99
N TYR A 65 14.52 -3.07 2.68
CA TYR A 65 14.42 -3.10 4.14
C TYR A 65 15.81 -3.34 4.74
N LEU A 66 16.77 -2.44 4.50
CA LEU A 66 18.04 -2.52 5.18
C LEU A 66 17.89 -1.88 6.55
N VAL A 67 17.47 -2.69 7.54
CA VAL A 67 17.87 -2.48 8.95
C VAL A 67 19.34 -2.88 9.10
N ALA A 68 20.20 -2.51 8.15
CA ALA A 68 21.63 -2.60 8.31
C ALA A 68 22.04 -1.34 9.07
N ARG A 69 21.80 -1.33 10.39
CA ARG A 69 22.57 -0.43 11.26
C ARG A 69 24.03 -0.79 11.02
N PRO A 70 24.89 0.12 10.54
CA PRO A 70 26.32 -0.13 10.63
C PRO A 70 26.60 -0.42 12.10
N ARG A 71 27.15 -1.61 12.38
CA ARG A 71 27.75 -1.91 13.68
C ARG A 71 28.69 -0.73 13.92
N ARG A 72 28.47 0.06 14.98
CA ARG A 72 29.41 1.11 15.39
C ARG A 72 30.79 0.46 15.34
N GLN A 73 31.67 0.95 14.47
CA GLN A 73 33.09 0.64 14.58
C GLN A 73 33.50 1.26 15.92
N SER A 74 33.64 0.41 16.93
CA SER A 74 34.32 0.77 18.16
C SER A 74 35.74 1.14 17.76
N ALA A 75 36.12 2.39 18.06
CA ALA A 75 37.47 2.91 17.90
C ALA A 75 38.47 2.16 18.78
#